data_AF-A0A1H8GF68-F1
#
_entry.id   AF-A0A1H8GF68-F1
#
_cell.length_a   1.000
_cell.length_b   1.000
_cell.length_c   1.000
_cell.angle_alpha   90.00
_cell.angle_beta   90.00
_cell.angle_gamma   90.00
#
_symmetry.space_group_name_H-M   'P 1'
#
loop_
_entity.id
_entity.type
_entity.pdbx_description
1 polymer ?
#
loop_
_entity_poly.entity_id
_entity_poly.type
_entity_poly.pdbx_seq_one_letter_code
_entity_poly.pdbx_strand_id
1 'polypeptide(L)'
;MTFIFCAFIDLFMYIFSWLHPQAYYQHILVLLIGCICMGIGVTCQLLGRVVILPGEGLVNAIATHCKLDFGKIKVIFDWSLVAIAGGLSLYYFGTIEGIREGTLVSAFATGLLVKFFMNMLLKFRVKRFGQLRQQYKMEKLKSKGNKV
;
A
#
# COMPACT_ATOMS: atom_id res chain seq x y z
N MET A 1 7.53 17.11 -8.67
CA MET A 1 6.71 16.16 -7.89
C MET A 1 7.54 15.37 -6.89
N THR A 2 8.62 14.69 -7.29
CA THR A 2 9.51 13.95 -6.38
C THR A 2 10.10 14.83 -5.27
N PHE A 3 10.53 16.06 -5.58
CA PHE A 3 11.05 17.00 -4.58
C PHE A 3 10.04 17.34 -3.47
N ILE A 4 8.76 17.55 -3.82
CA ILE A 4 7.71 17.84 -2.85
C ILE A 4 7.51 16.61 -1.96
N PHE A 5 7.45 15.43 -2.57
CA PHE A 5 7.27 14.18 -1.82
C PHE A 5 8.44 13.92 -0.85
N CYS A 6 9.69 14.13 -1.28
CA CYS A 6 10.85 14.03 -0.40
C CYS A 6 10.76 15.02 0.76
N ALA A 7 10.40 16.29 0.50
CA ALA A 7 10.23 17.28 1.56
C ALA A 7 9.16 16.89 2.60
N PHE A 8 8.08 16.22 2.17
CA PHE A 8 7.09 15.67 3.09
C PHE A 8 7.64 14.50 3.90
N ILE A 9 8.42 13.59 3.31
CA ILE A 9 9.08 12.50 4.04
C ILE A 9 10.02 13.08 5.11
N ASP A 10 10.85 14.06 4.74
CA ASP A 10 11.80 14.70 5.66
C ASP A 10 11.06 15.38 6.82
N LEU A 11 9.93 16.05 6.53
CA LEU A 11 9.07 16.64 7.55
C LEU A 11 8.52 15.57 8.52
N PHE A 12 8.01 14.44 8.01
CA PHE A 12 7.51 13.37 8.87
C PHE A 12 8.62 12.72 9.68
N MET A 13 9.83 12.57 9.12
CA MET A 13 11.00 12.11 9.88
C MET A 13 11.33 13.07 11.02
N TYR A 14 11.28 14.39 10.78
CA TYR A 14 11.48 15.39 11.83
C TYR A 14 10.39 15.32 12.90
N ILE A 15 9.11 15.23 12.49
CA ILE A 15 7.98 15.11 13.43
C ILE A 15 8.08 13.83 14.27
N PHE A 16 8.57 12.72 13.73
CA PHE A 16 8.72 11.45 14.45
C PHE A 16 10.10 11.26 15.09
N SER A 17 10.98 12.27 15.08
CA SER A 17 12.34 12.17 15.64
C SER A 17 12.37 11.88 17.15
N TRP A 18 11.28 12.16 17.88
CA TRP A 18 11.16 11.84 19.30
C TRP A 18 10.74 10.38 19.57
N LEU A 19 10.29 9.66 18.53
CA LEU A 19 9.81 8.28 18.67
C LEU A 19 11.00 7.32 18.58
N HIS A 20 11.67 7.10 19.71
CA HIS A 20 12.74 6.11 19.85
C HIS A 20 12.27 4.93 20.70
N PRO A 21 11.82 3.81 20.08
CA PRO A 21 11.44 2.63 20.84
C PRO A 21 12.69 2.06 21.52
N GLN A 22 12.58 1.77 22.83
CA GLN A 22 13.68 1.21 23.63
C GLN A 22 13.44 -0.28 23.91
N ALA A 23 12.17 -0.68 24.05
CA ALA A 23 11.78 -2.06 24.31
C ALA A 23 11.42 -2.79 23.01
N TYR A 24 11.73 -4.09 22.94
CA TYR A 24 11.45 -4.94 21.77
C TYR A 24 9.97 -4.90 21.35
N TYR A 25 9.06 -4.96 22.34
CA TYR A 25 7.61 -4.87 22.10
C TYR A 25 7.20 -3.55 21.44
N GLN A 26 7.84 -2.43 21.80
CA GLN A 26 7.55 -1.12 21.22
C GLN A 26 7.96 -1.07 19.74
N HIS A 27 9.09 -1.69 19.36
CA HIS A 27 9.50 -1.77 17.96
C HIS A 27 8.46 -2.48 17.09
N ILE A 28 7.92 -3.62 17.57
CA ILE A 28 6.90 -4.38 16.84
C ILE A 28 5.60 -3.57 16.70
N LEU A 29 5.16 -2.89 17.75
CA LEU A 29 3.94 -2.07 17.71
C LEU A 29 4.07 -0.92 16.71
N VAL A 30 5.19 -0.18 16.75
CA VAL A 30 5.43 0.92 15.80
C VAL A 30 5.54 0.40 14.37
N LEU A 31 6.18 -0.75 14.16
CA LEU A 31 6.26 -1.40 12.85
C LEU A 31 4.88 -1.77 12.30
N LEU A 32 4.02 -2.39 13.13
CA LEU A 32 2.66 -2.77 12.72
C LEU A 32 1.80 -1.55 12.38
N ILE A 33 1.85 -0.51 13.21
CA ILE A 33 1.14 0.75 12.96
C ILE A 33 1.64 1.39 11.66
N GLY A 34 2.95 1.41 11.44
CA GLY A 34 3.57 1.89 10.21
C GLY A 34 3.09 1.10 8.97
N CYS A 35 3.07 -0.23 9.05
CA CYS A 35 2.58 -1.08 7.97
C CYS A 35 1.10 -0.82 7.64
N ILE A 36 0.26 -0.56 8.66
CA ILE A 36 -1.16 -0.21 8.47
C ILE A 36 -1.29 1.13 7.75
N CYS A 37 -0.61 2.19 8.25
CA CYS A 37 -0.62 3.51 7.64
C CYS A 37 -0.11 3.46 6.18
N MET A 38 0.99 2.75 5.94
CA MET A 38 1.56 2.56 4.61
C MET A 38 0.61 1.80 3.69
N GLY A 39 -0.03 0.73 4.18
CA GLY A 39 -1.01 -0.04 3.42
C GLY A 39 -2.21 0.79 2.98
N ILE A 40 -2.72 1.65 3.86
CA ILE A 40 -3.80 2.60 3.53
C ILE A 40 -3.32 3.63 2.49
N GLY A 41 -2.16 4.24 2.72
CA GLY A 41 -1.58 5.26 1.83
C GLY A 41 -1.38 4.75 0.41
N VAL A 42 -0.73 3.58 0.25
CA VAL A 42 -0.49 2.95 -1.06
C VAL A 42 -1.81 2.58 -1.74
N THR A 43 -2.79 2.05 -1.00
CA THR A 43 -4.10 1.72 -1.56
C THR A 43 -4.82 2.97 -2.09
N CYS A 44 -4.78 4.07 -1.34
CA CYS A 44 -5.34 5.36 -1.77
C CYS A 44 -4.64 5.89 -3.02
N GLN A 45 -3.31 5.76 -3.10
CA GLN A 45 -2.53 6.17 -4.27
C GLN A 45 -2.98 5.43 -5.54
N LEU A 46 -3.09 4.10 -5.46
CA LEU A 46 -3.47 3.25 -6.58
C LEU A 46 -4.92 3.47 -7.01
N LEU A 47 -5.86 3.50 -6.06
CA LEU A 47 -7.29 3.67 -6.36
C LEU A 47 -7.66 5.09 -6.80
N GLY A 48 -6.89 6.08 -6.35
CA GLY A 48 -7.03 7.48 -6.74
C GLY A 48 -6.43 7.79 -8.11
N ARG A 49 -5.64 6.87 -8.69
CA ARG A 49 -4.81 7.13 -9.90
C ARG A 49 -4.01 8.42 -9.76
N VAL A 50 -3.58 8.72 -8.54
CA VAL A 50 -2.75 9.89 -8.22
C VAL A 50 -1.29 9.53 -8.47
N VAL A 51 -0.36 10.41 -8.06
CA VAL A 51 1.08 10.19 -8.16
C VAL A 51 1.45 8.82 -7.54
N ILE A 52 1.91 7.89 -8.39
CA ILE A 52 2.42 6.58 -7.96
C ILE A 52 3.93 6.71 -7.81
N LEU A 53 4.47 6.30 -6.66
CA LEU A 53 5.91 6.28 -6.44
C LEU A 53 6.59 5.33 -7.44
N PRO A 54 7.82 5.61 -7.89
CA PRO A 54 8.50 4.78 -8.88
C PRO A 54 8.62 3.31 -8.44
N GLY A 55 8.89 3.04 -7.15
CA GLY A 55 8.92 1.68 -6.61
C GLY A 55 7.57 0.95 -6.72
N GLU A 56 6.49 1.59 -6.26
CA GLU A 56 5.14 1.04 -6.38
C GLU A 56 4.66 1.00 -7.84
N GLY A 57 5.16 1.89 -8.69
CA GLY A 57 4.88 1.97 -10.12
C GLY A 57 5.46 0.78 -10.88
N LEU A 58 6.66 0.34 -10.52
CA LEU A 58 7.25 -0.89 -11.04
C LEU A 58 6.39 -2.12 -10.66
N VAL A 59 6.02 -2.22 -9.38
CA VAL A 59 5.10 -3.28 -8.90
C VAL A 59 3.77 -3.24 -9.65
N ASN A 60 3.22 -2.05 -9.89
CA ASN A 60 1.97 -1.87 -10.61
C ASN A 60 2.08 -2.26 -12.09
N ALA A 61 3.19 -1.91 -12.74
CA ALA A 61 3.46 -2.30 -14.12
C ALA A 61 3.56 -3.82 -14.24
N ILE A 62 4.31 -4.48 -13.36
CA ILE A 62 4.44 -5.94 -13.32
C ILE A 62 3.07 -6.58 -13.06
N ALA A 63 2.30 -6.09 -12.08
CA ALA A 63 0.96 -6.60 -11.77
C ALA A 63 0.01 -6.49 -12.96
N THR A 64 0.06 -5.38 -13.70
CA THR A 64 -0.76 -5.15 -14.90
C THR A 64 -0.36 -6.09 -16.04
N HIS A 65 0.95 -6.31 -16.26
CA HIS A 65 1.44 -7.25 -17.27
C HIS A 65 1.11 -8.71 -16.94
N CYS A 66 1.28 -9.12 -15.68
CA CYS A 66 1.01 -10.49 -15.23
C CYS A 66 -0.47 -10.77 -14.95
N LYS A 67 -1.34 -9.73 -14.98
CA LYS A 67 -2.77 -9.81 -14.60
C LYS A 67 -2.98 -10.43 -13.20
N LEU A 68 -2.05 -10.17 -12.28
CA LEU A 68 -2.10 -10.66 -10.91
C LEU A 68 -2.51 -9.53 -9.95
N ASP A 69 -3.00 -9.91 -8.77
CA ASP A 69 -3.36 -8.94 -7.73
C ASP A 69 -2.14 -8.10 -7.35
N PHE A 70 -2.28 -6.76 -7.34
CA PHE A 70 -1.21 -5.83 -6.97
C PHE A 70 -0.55 -6.22 -5.64
N GLY A 71 -1.35 -6.52 -4.62
CA GLY A 71 -0.83 -6.88 -3.30
C GLY A 71 0.01 -8.16 -3.30
N LYS A 72 -0.28 -9.15 -4.18
CA LYS A 72 0.53 -10.37 -4.29
C LYS A 72 1.89 -10.08 -4.94
N ILE A 73 1.88 -9.31 -6.03
CA ILE A 73 3.13 -8.89 -6.69
C ILE A 73 3.97 -8.04 -5.74
N LYS A 74 3.34 -7.18 -4.94
CA LYS A 74 4.03 -6.39 -3.92
C LYS A 74 4.77 -7.28 -2.90
N VAL A 75 4.12 -8.31 -2.36
CA VAL A 75 4.79 -9.24 -1.45
C VAL A 75 6.00 -9.89 -2.12
N ILE A 76 5.84 -10.39 -3.36
CA ILE A 76 6.95 -11.04 -4.09
C ILE A 76 8.10 -10.05 -4.34
N PHE A 77 7.77 -8.82 -4.72
CA PHE A 77 8.75 -7.77 -4.95
C PHE A 77 9.49 -7.39 -3.67
N ASP A 78 8.79 -7.16 -2.56
CA ASP A 78 9.39 -6.82 -1.27
C ASP A 78 10.30 -7.99 -0.79
N TRP A 79 9.89 -9.25 -0.95
CA TRP A 79 10.74 -10.41 -0.64
C TRP A 79 11.96 -10.53 -1.55
N SER A 80 11.86 -10.15 -2.83
CA SER A 80 13.01 -10.12 -3.74
C SER A 80 14.05 -9.10 -3.28
N LEU A 81 13.62 -7.94 -2.77
CA LEU A 81 14.51 -6.92 -2.21
C LEU A 81 15.19 -7.42 -0.94
N VAL A 82 14.46 -8.10 -0.06
CA VAL A 82 15.03 -8.72 1.16
C VAL A 82 16.06 -9.80 0.79
N ALA A 83 15.77 -10.64 -0.21
CA ALA A 83 16.69 -11.68 -0.67
C ALA A 83 17.98 -11.07 -1.26
N ILE A 84 17.86 -10.02 -2.08
CA ILE A 84 19.01 -9.30 -2.64
C ILE A 84 19.83 -8.66 -1.52
N ALA A 85 19.17 -7.99 -0.57
CA ALA A 85 19.85 -7.37 0.56
C ALA A 85 20.59 -8.42 1.43
N GLY A 86 19.98 -9.58 1.66
CA GLY A 86 20.62 -10.68 2.39
C GLY A 86 21.83 -11.25 1.65
N GLY A 87 21.71 -11.45 0.33
CA GLY A 87 22.82 -11.91 -0.51
C GLY A 87 23.99 -10.91 -0.53
N LEU A 88 23.71 -9.62 -0.64
CA LEU A 88 24.72 -8.56 -0.59
C LEU A 88 25.38 -8.47 0.80
N SER A 89 24.60 -8.58 1.88
CA SER A 89 25.14 -8.58 3.24
C SER A 89 26.12 -9.72 3.46
N LEU A 90 25.76 -10.94 3.03
CA LEU A 90 26.64 -12.10 3.14
C LEU A 90 27.90 -11.97 2.27
N TYR A 91 27.79 -11.40 1.07
CA TYR A 91 28.94 -11.22 0.18
C TYR A 91 29.96 -10.21 0.72
N TYR A 92 29.50 -9.09 1.29
CA TYR A 92 30.39 -8.03 1.78
C TYR A 92 30.85 -8.20 3.23
N PHE A 93 29.96 -8.64 4.13
CA PHE A 93 30.22 -8.67 5.57
C PHE A 93 30.37 -10.08 6.13
N GLY A 94 29.96 -11.12 5.40
CA GLY A 94 29.97 -12.51 5.88
C GLY A 94 28.91 -12.81 6.95
N THR A 95 28.19 -11.79 7.43
CA THR A 95 27.06 -11.89 8.36
C THR A 95 25.83 -11.18 7.78
N ILE A 96 24.64 -11.49 8.30
CA ILE A 96 23.40 -10.81 7.93
C ILE A 96 23.25 -9.61 8.85
N GLU A 97 23.68 -8.44 8.38
CA GLU A 97 23.55 -7.16 9.06
C GLU A 97 22.43 -6.34 8.40
N GLY A 98 21.63 -5.64 9.21
CA GLY A 98 20.55 -4.78 8.72
C GLY A 98 19.22 -5.46 8.36
N ILE A 99 19.17 -6.80 8.29
CA ILE A 99 17.91 -7.56 8.13
C ILE A 99 17.61 -8.30 9.44
N ARG A 100 16.52 -7.90 10.10
CA ARG A 100 16.02 -8.55 11.31
C ARG A 100 14.59 -9.05 11.08
N GLU A 101 14.00 -9.67 12.09
CA GLU A 101 12.62 -10.16 12.04
C GLU A 101 11.62 -9.09 11.58
N GLY A 102 11.82 -7.83 11.99
CA GLY A 102 10.98 -6.71 11.58
C GLY A 102 10.91 -6.51 10.06
N THR A 103 12.01 -6.73 9.34
CA THR A 103 12.05 -6.61 7.87
C THR A 103 11.25 -7.73 7.20
N LEU A 104 11.32 -8.95 7.73
CA LEU A 104 10.55 -10.09 7.22
C LEU A 104 9.05 -9.90 7.49
N VAL A 105 8.71 -9.43 8.70
CA VAL A 105 7.34 -9.13 9.08
C VAL A 105 6.77 -8.00 8.23
N SER A 106 7.52 -6.93 7.99
CA SER A 106 7.04 -5.81 7.18
C SER A 106 6.86 -6.20 5.71
N ALA A 107 7.82 -6.91 5.09
CA ALA A 107 7.73 -7.37 3.70
C ALA A 107 6.50 -8.26 3.44
N PHE A 108 6.10 -9.05 4.44
CA PHE A 108 4.88 -9.85 4.36
C PHE A 108 3.61 -9.04 4.67
N ALA A 109 3.63 -8.25 5.77
CA ALA A 109 2.46 -7.55 6.27
C ALA A 109 2.00 -6.42 5.34
N THR A 110 2.91 -5.64 4.76
CA THR A 110 2.59 -4.50 3.89
C THR A 110 1.75 -4.94 2.69
N GLY A 111 2.19 -5.97 1.96
CA GLY A 111 1.48 -6.45 0.78
C GLY A 111 0.14 -7.10 1.11
N LEU A 112 0.04 -7.81 2.25
CA LEU A 112 -1.23 -8.37 2.72
C LEU A 112 -2.23 -7.27 3.11
N LEU A 113 -1.77 -6.23 3.80
CA LEU A 113 -2.60 -5.08 4.19
C LEU A 113 -3.07 -4.29 2.97
N VAL A 114 -2.20 -4.03 1.98
CA VAL A 114 -2.60 -3.38 0.72
C VAL A 114 -3.69 -4.18 0.01
N LYS A 115 -3.52 -5.51 -0.10
CA LYS A 115 -4.54 -6.39 -0.69
C LYS A 115 -5.87 -6.29 0.07
N PHE A 116 -5.81 -6.31 1.40
CA PHE A 116 -6.98 -6.21 2.27
C PHE A 116 -7.73 -4.88 2.07
N PHE A 117 -7.02 -3.75 2.17
CA PHE A 117 -7.61 -2.42 2.01
C PHE A 117 -8.15 -2.19 0.60
N MET A 118 -7.44 -2.68 -0.43
CA MET A 118 -7.88 -2.57 -1.82
C MET A 118 -9.20 -3.32 -2.05
N ASN A 119 -9.32 -4.55 -1.54
CA ASN A 119 -10.54 -5.33 -1.63
C ASN A 119 -11.70 -4.69 -0.85
N MET A 120 -11.42 -4.15 0.34
CA MET A 120 -12.43 -3.45 1.15
C MET A 120 -12.96 -2.20 0.44
N LEU A 121 -12.06 -1.35 -0.07
CA LEU A 121 -12.44 -0.12 -0.78
C LEU A 121 -13.12 -0.39 -2.12
N LEU A 122 -12.70 -1.41 -2.87
CA LEU A 122 -13.37 -1.81 -4.11
C LEU A 122 -14.79 -2.31 -3.85
N LYS A 123 -15.00 -3.16 -2.83
CA LYS A 123 -16.35 -3.58 -2.41
C LYS A 123 -17.22 -2.38 -2.06
N PHE A 124 -16.66 -1.42 -1.31
CA PHE A 124 -17.38 -0.20 -0.93
C PHE A 124 -17.74 0.65 -2.16
N ARG A 125 -16.81 0.84 -3.10
CA ARG A 125 -17.01 1.58 -4.35
C ARG A 125 -18.09 0.92 -5.24
N VAL A 126 -18.04 -0.39 -5.42
CA VAL A 126 -19.02 -1.15 -6.23
C VAL A 126 -20.42 -1.05 -5.63
N LYS A 127 -20.56 -1.19 -4.30
CA LYS A 127 -21.84 -1.04 -3.60
C LYS A 127 -22.45 0.36 -3.82
N ARG A 128 -21.63 1.40 -3.71
CA ARG A 128 -22.05 2.80 -3.92
C ARG A 128 -22.48 3.07 -5.36
N PHE A 129 -21.72 2.61 -6.36
CA PHE A 129 -22.09 2.76 -7.77
C PHE A 129 -23.35 1.97 -8.15
N GLY A 130 -23.55 0.78 -7.57
CA GLY A 130 -24.77 0.00 -7.75
C GLY A 130 -26.03 0.74 -7.27
N GLN A 131 -25.93 1.42 -6.13
CA GLN A 131 -27.02 2.23 -5.58
C GLN A 131 -27.32 3.47 -6.45
N LEU A 132 -26.29 4.19 -6.90
CA LEU A 132 -26.45 5.34 -7.79
C LEU A 132 -27.08 4.96 -9.14
N ARG A 133 -26.70 3.81 -9.70
CA ARG A 133 -27.31 3.30 -10.95
C ARG A 133 -28.80 2.98 -10.78
N GLN A 134 -29.20 2.44 -9.63
CA GLN A 134 -30.61 2.17 -9.36
C GLN A 134 -31.42 3.44 -9.08
N GLN A 135 -30.86 4.39 -8.34
CA GLN A 135 -31.47 5.72 -8.13
C GLN A 135 -31.73 6.42 -9.47
N TYR A 136 -30.73 6.46 -10.36
CA TYR A 136 -30.89 7.07 -11.69
C TYR A 136 -31.93 6.33 -12.55
N LYS A 137 -32.02 5.00 -12.45
CA LYS A 137 -33.02 4.21 -13.16
C LYS A 137 -34.44 4.51 -12.66
N MET A 138 -34.62 4.69 -11.35
CA MET A 138 -35.89 5.05 -10.71
C MET A 138 -36.32 6.49 -11.04
N GLU A 139 -35.39 7.46 -11.03
CA GLU A 139 -35.67 8.84 -11.45
C GLU A 139 -36.05 8.93 -12.93
N LYS A 140 -35.34 8.20 -13.80
CA LYS A 140 -35.64 8.17 -15.24
C LYS A 140 -37.00 7.52 -15.53
N LEU A 141 -37.42 6.52 -14.74
CA LEU A 141 -38.76 5.92 -14.84
C LEU A 141 -39.85 6.89 -14.38
N LYS A 142 -39.65 7.63 -13.28
CA LYS A 142 -40.57 8.69 -12.83
C LYS A 142 -40.71 9.82 -13.86
N SER A 143 -39.60 10.25 -14.47
CA SER A 143 -39.60 11.31 -15.49
C SER A 143 -40.34 10.91 -16.77
N LYS A 144 -40.34 9.62 -17.13
CA LYS A 144 -41.07 9.10 -18.29
C LYS A 144 -42.57 8.89 -18.02
N GLY A 145 -42.94 8.56 -16.79
CA GLY A 145 -44.34 8.39 -16.38
C GLY A 145 -45.10 9.71 -16.18
N ASN A 146 -44.41 10.82 -15.94
CA ASN A 146 -45.02 12.15 -15.72
C ASN A 146 -45.21 12.97 -17.01
N LYS A 147 -45.01 12.35 -18.19
CA LYS A 147 -45.18 12.96 -19.51
C LYS A 147 -46.32 12.31 -20.32
N VAL A 148 -47.24 11.61 -19.65
CA VAL A 148 -48.45 11.02 -20.24
C VAL A 148 -49.67 11.68 -19.63
#